data_AF-A0AAV5YDZ7-F1
#
_entry.id   AF-A0AAV5YDZ7-F1
#
_cell.length_a   1.000
_cell.length_b   1.000
_cell.length_c   1.000
_cell.angle_alpha   90.00
_cell.angle_beta   90.00
_cell.angle_gamma   90.00
#
_symmetry.space_group_name_H-M   'P 1'
#
loop_
_entity.id
_entity.type
_entity.pdbx_description
1 polymer ?
#
loop_
_entity_poly.entity_id
_entity_poly.type
_entity_poly.pdbx_seq_one_letter_code
_entity_poly.pdbx_strand_id
1 'polypeptide(L)'
;MRKPGRAVWLSVVVSLLALGLALYGARVSPAAAPPAKTSPVSLSAARFFVLLPDGRVEITDAWSRRVFRWDGHRWIQAESLTLPRPDSR
;
A
#
# COMPACT_ATOMS: atom_id res chain seq x y z
N MET A 1 -32.64 -45.97 19.41
CA MET A 1 -31.90 -44.69 19.29
C MET A 1 -31.85 -44.04 20.68
N ARG A 2 -30.67 -43.99 21.33
CA ARG A 2 -30.53 -43.35 22.66
C ARG A 2 -30.43 -41.85 22.47
N LYS A 3 -31.34 -41.08 23.07
CA LYS A 3 -31.30 -39.61 23.01
C LYS A 3 -29.99 -39.14 23.67
N PRO A 4 -29.21 -38.24 23.05
CA PRO A 4 -28.02 -37.70 23.68
C PRO A 4 -28.43 -37.06 25.01
N GLY A 5 -27.69 -37.39 26.08
CA GLY A 5 -27.98 -36.85 27.41
C GLY A 5 -27.89 -35.33 27.41
N ARG A 6 -28.70 -34.66 28.24
CA ARG A 6 -28.75 -33.18 28.36
C ARG A 6 -27.36 -32.53 28.46
N ALA A 7 -26.39 -33.19 29.09
CA ALA A 7 -25.00 -32.73 29.19
C ALA A 7 -24.29 -32.65 27.84
N VAL A 8 -24.50 -33.62 26.94
CA VAL A 8 -23.94 -33.61 25.58
C VAL A 8 -24.56 -32.46 24.78
N TRP A 9 -25.87 -32.26 24.94
CA TRP A 9 -26.58 -31.18 24.24
C TRP A 9 -26.11 -29.79 24.71
N LEU A 10 -25.95 -29.62 26.03
CA LEU A 10 -25.38 -28.40 26.62
C LEU A 10 -23.95 -28.13 26.11
N SER A 11 -23.10 -29.16 26.05
CA SER A 11 -21.74 -29.00 25.54
C SER A 11 -21.71 -28.55 24.08
N VAL A 12 -22.58 -29.10 23.23
CA VAL A 12 -22.66 -28.70 21.82
C VAL A 12 -23.10 -27.24 21.68
N VAL A 13 -24.10 -26.82 22.46
CA VAL A 13 -24.58 -25.42 22.44
C VAL A 13 -23.48 -24.46 22.88
N VAL A 14 -22.75 -24.77 23.95
CA VAL A 14 -21.65 -23.93 24.45
C VAL A 14 -20.53 -23.85 23.41
N SER A 15 -20.16 -24.96 22.78
CA SER A 15 -19.14 -24.97 21.71
C SER A 15 -19.55 -24.12 20.50
N LEU A 16 -20.81 -24.20 20.08
CA LEU A 16 -21.33 -23.37 18.98
C LEU A 16 -21.35 -21.88 19.34
N LEU A 17 -21.71 -21.55 20.59
CA LEU A 17 -21.67 -20.17 21.09
C LEU A 17 -20.24 -19.62 21.13
N ALA A 18 -19.28 -20.39 21.62
CA ALA A 18 -17.87 -20.01 21.66
C ALA A 18 -17.31 -19.81 20.25
N LEU A 19 -17.63 -20.71 19.31
CA LEU A 19 -17.21 -20.59 17.92
C LEU A 19 -17.83 -19.36 17.24
N GLY A 20 -19.12 -19.09 17.48
CA GLY A 20 -19.81 -17.91 17.01
C GLY A 20 -19.16 -16.61 17.52
N LEU A 21 -18.82 -16.55 18.81
CA LEU A 21 -18.13 -15.41 19.42
C LEU A 21 -16.73 -15.20 18.83
N ALA A 22 -15.97 -16.27 18.61
CA ALA A 22 -14.63 -16.21 18.03
C ALA A 22 -14.67 -15.68 16.58
N LEU A 23 -15.61 -16.20 15.77
CA LEU A 23 -15.81 -15.73 14.40
C LEU A 23 -16.26 -14.27 14.38
N TYR A 24 -17.20 -13.89 15.24
CA TYR A 24 -17.68 -12.50 15.35
C TYR A 24 -16.54 -11.56 15.77
N GLY A 25 -15.76 -11.92 16.78
CA GLY A 25 -14.59 -11.17 17.22
C GLY A 25 -13.58 -10.96 16.09
N ALA A 26 -13.33 -11.98 15.27
CA ALA A 26 -12.43 -11.87 14.12
C ALA A 26 -12.95 -10.95 13.00
N ARG A 27 -14.27 -10.77 12.86
CA ARG A 27 -14.85 -9.85 11.87
C ARG A 27 -14.99 -8.42 12.38
N VAL A 28 -15.19 -8.26 13.69
CA VAL A 28 -15.47 -6.96 14.32
C VAL A 28 -14.23 -6.33 14.96
N SER A 29 -13.17 -7.10 15.24
CA SER A 29 -11.85 -6.55 15.52
C SER A 29 -11.05 -6.43 14.23
N PRO A 30 -10.95 -5.25 13.60
CA PRO A 30 -9.72 -4.93 12.92
C PRO A 30 -8.68 -4.95 14.04
N ALA A 31 -7.80 -5.95 14.06
CA ALA A 31 -6.59 -5.87 14.86
C ALA A 31 -6.03 -4.48 14.57
N ALA A 32 -5.96 -3.63 15.59
CA ALA A 32 -5.41 -2.30 15.45
C ALA A 32 -3.97 -2.52 14.97
N ALA A 33 -3.79 -2.46 13.65
CA ALA A 33 -2.48 -2.54 13.05
C ALA A 33 -1.68 -1.45 13.78
N PRO A 34 -0.48 -1.74 14.29
CA PRO A 34 0.37 -0.68 14.82
C PRO A 34 0.35 0.41 13.74
N PRO A 35 0.07 1.68 14.11
CA PRO A 35 -0.10 2.74 13.14
C PRO A 35 1.07 2.60 12.19
N ALA A 36 0.76 2.27 10.92
CA ALA A 36 1.79 2.10 9.93
C ALA A 36 2.62 3.37 10.06
N LYS A 37 3.89 3.23 10.49
CA LYS A 37 4.78 4.37 10.53
C LYS A 37 4.78 4.85 9.09
N THR A 38 4.00 5.88 8.82
CA THR A 38 4.05 6.60 7.57
C THR A 38 5.43 7.23 7.62
N SER A 39 6.42 6.48 7.16
CA SER A 39 7.72 7.03 6.82
C SER A 39 7.37 8.27 6.00
N PRO A 40 7.82 9.47 6.41
CA PRO A 40 7.56 10.65 5.61
C PRO A 40 8.04 10.28 4.22
N VAL A 41 7.12 10.22 3.26
CA VAL A 41 7.46 10.01 1.86
C VAL A 41 8.41 11.16 1.56
N SER A 42 9.70 10.83 1.54
CA SER A 42 10.71 11.84 1.27
C SER A 42 10.35 12.34 -0.12
N LEU A 43 10.01 13.62 -0.26
CA LEU A 43 9.71 14.20 -1.57
C LEU A 43 10.89 13.94 -2.54
N SER A 44 12.11 13.82 -2.00
CA SER A 44 13.33 13.34 -2.68
C SER A 44 13.20 11.96 -3.33
N ALA A 45 12.37 11.07 -2.77
CA ALA A 45 12.12 9.71 -3.25
C ALA A 45 10.90 9.62 -4.18
N ALA A 46 10.03 10.63 -4.22
CA ALA A 46 8.89 10.64 -5.13
C ALA A 46 9.37 10.98 -6.56
N ARG A 47 9.74 9.93 -7.30
CA ARG A 47 10.04 10.01 -8.74
C ARG A 47 8.74 9.74 -9.50
N PHE A 48 8.25 10.75 -10.19
CA PHE A 48 7.13 10.61 -11.10
C PHE A 48 7.65 10.36 -12.51
N PHE A 49 7.05 9.42 -13.22
CA PHE A 49 7.33 9.17 -14.63
C PHE A 49 6.07 9.36 -15.45
N VAL A 50 6.18 10.14 -16.53
CA VAL A 50 5.08 10.46 -17.43
C VAL A 50 5.52 10.09 -18.85
N LEU A 51 4.69 9.29 -19.53
CA LEU A 51 4.84 9.05 -20.96
C LEU A 51 4.21 10.22 -21.72
N LEU A 52 5.01 10.95 -22.49
CA LEU A 52 4.53 12.03 -23.33
C LEU A 52 3.88 11.48 -24.61
N PRO A 53 2.95 12.23 -25.24
CA PRO A 53 2.30 11.82 -26.48
C PRO A 53 3.26 11.56 -27.65
N ASP A 54 4.46 12.14 -27.60
CA ASP A 54 5.51 11.99 -28.60
C ASP A 54 6.46 10.80 -28.34
N GLY A 55 6.13 9.95 -27.38
CA GLY A 55 6.91 8.76 -27.02
C GLY A 55 8.13 9.05 -26.14
N ARG A 56 8.31 10.29 -25.66
CA ARG A 56 9.33 10.62 -24.66
C ARG A 56 8.87 10.26 -23.25
N VAL A 57 9.82 10.06 -22.35
CA VAL A 57 9.57 9.79 -20.93
C VAL A 57 10.09 10.96 -20.12
N GLU A 58 9.21 11.62 -19.37
CA GLU A 58 9.60 12.64 -18.40
C GLU A 58 9.71 12.02 -17.01
N ILE A 59 10.83 12.27 -16.33
CA ILE A 59 11.09 11.89 -14.96
C ILE A 59 11.23 13.17 -14.13
N THR A 60 10.36 13.32 -13.14
CA THR A 60 10.40 14.43 -12.20
C THR A 60 10.74 13.89 -10.82
N ASP A 61 11.85 14.35 -10.26
CA ASP A 61 12.20 14.18 -8.85
C ASP A 61 11.97 15.49 -8.08
N ALA A 62 12.31 15.53 -6.79
CA ALA A 62 12.05 16.68 -5.93
C ALA A 62 12.58 18.02 -6.47
N TRP A 63 13.67 18.00 -7.22
CA TRP A 63 14.40 19.22 -7.60
C TRP A 63 14.81 19.24 -9.07
N SER A 64 14.41 18.25 -9.85
CA SER A 64 14.76 18.18 -11.26
C SER A 64 13.71 17.47 -12.07
N ARG A 65 13.54 17.94 -13.29
CA ARG A 65 12.71 17.38 -14.34
C ARG A 65 13.60 17.03 -15.52
N ARG A 66 13.57 15.77 -15.97
CA ARG A 66 14.42 15.27 -17.05
C ARG A 66 13.57 14.56 -18.08
N VAL A 67 13.82 14.81 -19.35
CA VAL A 67 13.09 14.16 -20.45
C VAL A 67 14.04 13.24 -21.19
N PHE A 68 13.61 12.01 -21.41
CA PHE A 68 14.35 10.95 -22.09
C PHE A 68 13.63 10.54 -23.37
N ARG A 69 14.41 10.22 -24.41
CA ARG A 69 13.94 9.66 -25.67
C ARG A 69 14.68 8.36 -25.95
N TRP A 70 13.96 7.35 -26.41
CA TRP A 70 14.57 6.11 -26.90
C TRP A 70 15.08 6.32 -28.33
N ASP A 71 16.34 5.96 -28.61
CA ASP A 71 16.93 6.05 -29.96
C ASP A 71 16.92 4.72 -30.74
N GLY A 72 16.39 3.64 -30.15
CA GLY A 72 16.45 2.29 -30.70
C GLY A 72 17.44 1.36 -29.97
N HIS A 73 18.45 1.93 -29.31
CA HIS A 73 19.51 1.20 -28.62
C HIS A 73 19.70 1.63 -27.15
N ARG A 74 19.46 2.90 -26.83
CA ARG A 74 19.61 3.49 -25.49
C ARG A 74 18.64 4.65 -25.25
N TRP A 75 18.43 4.94 -23.98
CA TRP A 75 17.74 6.15 -23.54
C TRP A 75 18.71 7.34 -23.60
N ILE A 76 18.35 8.37 -24.36
CA ILE A 76 19.07 9.63 -24.44
C ILE A 76 18.31 10.68 -23.63
N GLN A 77 18.99 11.35 -22.70
CA GLN A 77 18.43 12.53 -22.04
C GLN A 77 18.38 13.69 -23.03
N ALA A 78 17.18 14.13 -23.39
CA ALA A 78 16.95 15.23 -24.30
C ALA A 78 16.91 16.59 -23.58
N GLU A 79 16.32 16.63 -22.39
CA GLU A 79 16.10 17.86 -21.62
C GLU A 79 16.36 17.63 -20.13
N SER A 80 16.85 18.66 -19.45
CA SER A 80 17.02 18.68 -18.00
C SER A 80 16.75 20.08 -17.47
N LEU A 81 15.84 20.16 -16.51
CA LEU A 81 15.50 21.38 -15.79
C LEU A 81 15.74 21.12 -14.30
N THR A 82 16.59 21.93 -13.69
CA THR A 82 16.75 21.94 -12.22
C THR A 82 15.82 22.98 -11.64
N LEU A 83 14.96 22.56 -10.71
CA LEU A 83 14.08 23.43 -9.97
C LEU A 83 14.85 24.03 -8.79
N PRO A 84 14.61 25.32 -8.45
CA PRO A 84 15.24 25.94 -7.30
C PRO A 84 14.82 25.20 -6.03
N ARG A 85 15.81 24.85 -5.21
CA ARG A 85 15.53 24.32 -3.87
C ARG A 85 15.01 25.49 -3.02
N PRO A 86 13.84 25.38 -2.36
CA PRO A 86 13.42 26.35 -1.37
C PRO A 86 14.50 26.37 -0.30
N ASP A 87 15.12 27.53 -0.14
CA ASP A 87 16.24 27.73 0.76
C ASP A 87 15.93 27.15 2.13
N SER A 88 16.87 26.36 2.66
CA SER A 88 16.96 26.05 4.09
C SER A 88 17.38 27.33 4.81
N ARG A 89 16.43 28.23 5.05
CA ARG A 89 16.62 29.42 5.87
C ARG A 89 16.11 29.17 7.29
#